data_AF-W1PE64-F1
#
_entry.id   AF-W1PE64-F1
#
_cell.length_a   1.000
_cell.length_b   1.000
_cell.length_c   1.000
_cell.angle_alpha   90.00
_cell.angle_beta   90.00
_cell.angle_gamma   90.00
#
_symmetry.space_group_name_H-M   'P 1'
#
loop_
_entity.id
_entity.type
_entity.pdbx_description
1 polymer ?
#
loop_
_entity_poly.entity_id
_entity_poly.type
_entity_poly.pdbx_seq_one_letter_code
_entity_poly.pdbx_strand_id
1 'polypeptide(L)'
;MGEHMDMRFVLIARGTCTFEEKVRNAQDGGFDAAIIYDNRDKRNLISMVGNSGGIHVHAVFISKAAGEALLKFSQSEDGRCCMSPSAEKIAWAVVVFSLLSVLVIAVVLVTCFIARNRHLRVRSTQHNNLKRKSQLVKALPTLTYGAPFDGKCASEMCAVCLEDYKAGETLRVLPCHHDFHAVCVDSWLTSWKAFCPVCKRDANIEAGCHQVCEHTPLLSCSSRPALPS
;
A
#
# COMPACT_ATOMS: atom_id res chain seq x y z
N MET A 1 26.53 -9.74 -53.53
CA MET A 1 27.93 -9.68 -53.07
C MET A 1 28.25 -8.23 -52.78
N GLY A 2 28.21 -7.80 -51.52
CA GLY A 2 28.80 -6.51 -51.15
C GLY A 2 30.30 -6.72 -51.05
N GLU A 3 31.08 -6.00 -51.85
CA GLU A 3 32.53 -5.97 -51.67
C GLU A 3 32.83 -5.48 -50.26
N HIS A 4 33.46 -6.34 -49.46
CA HIS A 4 34.00 -5.95 -48.18
C HIS A 4 35.12 -4.96 -48.49
N MET A 5 34.85 -3.65 -48.35
CA MET A 5 35.89 -2.63 -48.47
C MET A 5 36.91 -2.88 -47.36
N ASP A 6 38.09 -3.35 -47.74
CA ASP A 6 39.18 -3.60 -46.83
C ASP A 6 39.80 -2.26 -46.44
N MET A 7 39.36 -1.72 -45.30
CA MET A 7 39.77 -0.41 -44.85
C MET A 7 41.05 -0.51 -44.01
N ARG A 8 42.14 0.07 -44.52
CA ARG A 8 43.46 -0.01 -43.90
C ARG A 8 43.70 1.24 -43.05
N PHE A 9 43.81 1.06 -41.74
CA PHE A 9 44.13 2.14 -40.83
C PHE A 9 45.53 1.99 -40.25
N VAL A 10 46.15 3.12 -39.90
CA VAL A 10 47.47 3.15 -39.23
C VAL A 10 47.32 3.58 -37.77
N LEU A 11 48.03 2.90 -36.88
CA LEU A 11 48.12 3.26 -35.46
C LEU A 11 49.41 4.05 -35.22
N ILE A 12 49.30 5.27 -34.70
CA ILE A 12 50.42 6.22 -34.53
C ILE A 12 50.50 6.67 -33.07
N ALA A 13 51.67 6.57 -32.46
CA ALA A 13 51.88 7.10 -31.12
C ALA A 13 51.90 8.64 -31.11
N ARG A 14 51.35 9.24 -30.06
CA ARG A 14 51.59 10.65 -29.72
C ARG A 14 53.10 10.85 -29.52
N GLY A 15 53.67 11.82 -30.22
CA GLY A 15 55.12 12.06 -30.26
C GLY A 15 55.43 13.56 -30.22
N THR A 16 56.54 13.94 -30.82
CA THR A 16 57.03 15.33 -30.88
C THR A 16 56.48 16.11 -32.07
N CYS A 17 56.11 15.44 -33.16
CA CYS A 17 55.48 16.07 -34.33
C CYS A 17 53.98 16.34 -34.12
N THR A 18 53.44 17.26 -34.92
CA THR A 18 52.06 17.74 -34.81
C THR A 18 51.05 16.67 -35.23
N PHE A 19 49.78 16.79 -34.79
CA PHE A 19 48.72 15.89 -35.22
C PHE A 19 48.47 15.98 -36.72
N GLU A 20 48.49 17.20 -37.26
CA GLU A 20 48.34 17.44 -38.70
C GLU A 20 49.37 16.65 -39.52
N GLU A 21 50.66 16.77 -39.16
CA GLU A 21 51.74 16.09 -39.86
C GLU A 21 51.59 14.56 -39.83
N LYS A 22 51.18 14.00 -38.69
CA LYS A 22 50.90 12.56 -38.57
C LYS A 22 49.78 12.11 -39.50
N VAL A 23 48.70 12.90 -39.58
CA VAL A 23 47.55 12.57 -40.42
C VAL A 23 47.88 12.74 -41.90
N ARG A 24 48.66 13.77 -42.28
CA ARG A 24 49.16 13.92 -43.65
C ARG A 24 50.05 12.75 -44.06
N ASN A 25 50.99 12.36 -43.22
CA ASN A 25 51.87 11.22 -43.49
C ASN A 25 51.08 9.90 -43.62
N ALA A 26 50.01 9.72 -42.83
CA ALA A 26 49.13 8.57 -42.97
C ALA A 26 48.41 8.56 -44.32
N GLN A 27 47.92 9.73 -44.75
CA GLN A 27 47.27 9.90 -46.05
C GLN A 27 48.23 9.67 -47.21
N ASP A 28 49.42 10.27 -47.17
CA ASP A 28 50.45 10.11 -48.20
C ASP A 28 50.97 8.65 -48.25
N GLY A 29 50.89 7.94 -47.11
CA GLY A 29 51.15 6.50 -47.01
C GLY A 29 50.03 5.60 -47.58
N GLY A 30 48.92 6.18 -48.05
CA GLY A 30 47.81 5.45 -48.65
C GLY A 30 46.91 4.71 -47.66
N PHE A 31 46.89 5.13 -46.38
CA PHE A 31 45.96 4.61 -45.38
C PHE A 31 44.61 5.35 -45.44
N ASP A 32 43.52 4.63 -45.19
CA ASP A 32 42.16 5.15 -45.23
C ASP A 32 41.78 5.86 -43.91
N ALA A 33 42.47 5.52 -42.82
CA ALA A 33 42.27 6.14 -41.51
C ALA A 33 43.55 6.18 -40.67
N ALA A 34 43.64 7.15 -39.76
CA ALA A 34 44.72 7.30 -38.79
C ALA A 34 44.18 7.28 -37.36
N ILE A 35 44.68 6.36 -36.53
CA ILE A 35 44.37 6.29 -35.11
C ILE A 35 45.59 6.77 -34.34
N ILE A 36 45.50 7.93 -33.70
CA ILE A 36 46.57 8.48 -32.90
C ILE A 36 46.29 8.15 -31.43
N TYR A 37 47.19 7.46 -30.74
CA TYR A 37 47.01 7.13 -29.32
C TYR A 37 47.92 7.96 -28.40
N ASP A 38 47.42 8.31 -27.22
CA ASP A 38 48.20 9.05 -26.24
C ASP A 38 49.41 8.23 -25.75
N ASN A 39 50.53 8.90 -25.47
CA ASN A 39 51.71 8.30 -24.86
C ASN A 39 51.80 8.59 -23.35
N ARG A 40 50.81 9.29 -22.79
CA ARG A 40 50.73 9.65 -21.36
C ARG A 40 49.58 8.92 -20.68
N ASP A 41 49.75 8.58 -19.41
CA ASP A 41 48.71 7.96 -18.56
C ASP A 41 47.70 8.98 -18.01
N LYS A 42 47.24 9.93 -18.84
CA LYS A 42 46.24 10.94 -18.45
C LYS A 42 44.83 10.44 -18.75
N ARG A 43 43.88 10.74 -17.87
CA ARG A 43 42.46 10.38 -18.05
C ARG A 43 41.74 11.22 -19.11
N ASN A 44 42.27 12.41 -19.43
CA ASN A 44 41.60 13.35 -20.34
C ASN A 44 42.22 13.25 -21.74
N LEU A 45 41.37 12.92 -22.72
CA LEU A 45 41.72 13.01 -24.14
C LEU A 45 41.85 14.48 -24.55
N ILE A 46 42.69 14.73 -25.54
CA ILE A 46 42.87 16.05 -26.14
C ILE A 46 42.25 16.06 -27.53
N SER A 47 41.74 17.23 -27.93
CA SER A 47 41.31 17.44 -29.31
C SER A 47 42.53 17.63 -30.21
N MET A 48 42.50 17.02 -31.39
CA MET A 48 43.55 17.23 -32.40
C MET A 48 43.38 18.61 -33.01
N VAL A 49 44.37 19.48 -32.81
CA VAL A 49 44.40 20.84 -33.35
C VAL A 49 45.42 20.89 -34.49
N GLY A 50 45.04 21.49 -35.61
CA GLY A 50 45.87 21.65 -36.80
C GLY A 50 45.07 22.19 -37.99
N ASN A 51 45.72 22.38 -39.13
CA ASN A 51 45.06 22.78 -40.37
C ASN A 51 44.53 21.53 -41.12
N SER A 52 43.23 21.49 -41.37
CA SER A 52 42.58 20.38 -42.06
C SER A 52 42.61 20.48 -43.59
N GLY A 53 43.15 21.56 -44.16
CA GLY A 53 43.21 21.75 -45.61
C GLY A 53 43.96 20.62 -46.32
N GLY A 54 43.30 19.96 -47.27
CA GLY A 54 43.87 18.86 -48.05
C GLY A 54 43.97 17.51 -47.33
N ILE A 55 43.41 17.39 -46.12
CA ILE A 55 43.29 16.12 -45.40
C ILE A 55 41.90 15.52 -45.67
N HIS A 56 41.86 14.33 -46.25
CA HIS A 56 40.65 13.55 -46.54
C HIS A 56 40.59 12.21 -45.79
N VAL A 57 41.68 11.81 -45.13
CA VAL A 57 41.74 10.62 -44.28
C VAL A 57 41.07 10.87 -42.92
N HIS A 58 40.28 9.90 -42.45
CA HIS A 58 39.64 9.99 -41.15
C HIS A 58 40.66 9.79 -40.03
N ALA A 59 40.69 10.71 -39.05
CA ALA A 59 41.60 10.63 -37.91
C ALA A 59 40.87 10.67 -36.57
N VAL A 60 41.27 9.83 -35.63
CA VAL A 60 40.74 9.81 -34.25
C VAL A 60 41.88 9.77 -33.22
N PHE A 61 41.68 10.44 -32.09
CA PHE A 61 42.59 10.40 -30.95
C PHE A 61 42.03 9.51 -29.83
N ILE A 62 42.81 8.55 -29.37
CA ILE A 62 42.41 7.57 -28.34
C ILE A 62 43.37 7.55 -27.14
N SER A 63 42.94 6.91 -26.05
CA SER A 63 43.75 6.81 -24.83
C SER A 63 44.93 5.87 -25.02
N LYS A 64 45.97 6.04 -24.19
CA LYS A 64 47.13 5.14 -24.15
C LYS A 64 46.73 3.67 -23.99
N ALA A 65 45.82 3.38 -23.04
CA ALA A 65 45.34 2.03 -22.79
C ALA A 65 44.64 1.40 -24.01
N ALA A 66 43.83 2.18 -24.74
CA ALA A 66 43.18 1.72 -25.96
C ALA A 66 44.19 1.47 -27.09
N GLY A 67 45.16 2.39 -27.26
CA GLY A 67 46.23 2.25 -28.26
C GLY A 67 47.13 1.03 -28.02
N GLU A 68 47.55 0.82 -26.77
CA GLU A 68 48.34 -0.36 -26.39
C GLU A 68 47.55 -1.67 -26.57
N ALA A 69 46.24 -1.66 -26.32
CA ALA A 69 45.39 -2.79 -26.63
C ALA A 69 45.39 -3.09 -28.14
N LEU A 70 45.17 -2.07 -28.99
CA LEU A 70 45.21 -2.22 -30.44
C LEU A 70 46.57 -2.73 -30.94
N LEU A 71 47.67 -2.22 -30.38
CA LEU A 71 49.02 -2.65 -30.75
C LEU A 71 49.29 -4.13 -30.43
N LYS A 72 48.70 -4.66 -29.35
CA LYS A 72 48.80 -6.09 -29.03
C LYS A 72 48.06 -6.94 -30.06
N PHE A 73 46.89 -6.50 -30.51
CA PHE A 73 46.09 -7.22 -31.50
C PHE A 73 46.61 -7.09 -32.92
N SER A 74 47.37 -6.03 -33.25
CA SER A 74 47.99 -5.88 -34.58
C SER A 74 49.14 -6.85 -34.85
N GLN A 75 49.66 -7.54 -33.83
CA GLN A 75 50.74 -8.52 -33.97
C GLN A 75 50.24 -9.93 -34.36
N SER A 76 48.94 -10.18 -34.31
CA SER A 76 48.34 -11.44 -34.75
C SER A 76 47.83 -11.30 -36.19
N GLU A 77 48.13 -12.27 -37.07
CA GLU A 77 47.71 -12.28 -38.49
C GLU A 77 46.17 -12.29 -38.69
N ASP A 78 45.38 -12.54 -37.66
CA ASP A 78 43.92 -12.75 -37.77
C ASP A 78 43.08 -11.93 -36.76
N GLY A 79 43.63 -10.81 -36.27
CA GLY A 79 42.98 -9.97 -35.25
C GLY A 79 41.82 -9.14 -35.80
N ARG A 80 40.57 -9.59 -35.62
CA ARG A 80 39.38 -8.76 -35.90
C ARG A 80 39.02 -7.88 -34.71
N CYS A 81 39.11 -6.56 -34.87
CA CYS A 81 38.65 -5.59 -33.87
C CYS A 81 37.21 -5.14 -34.19
N CYS A 82 36.26 -5.42 -33.30
CA CYS A 82 34.88 -4.96 -33.43
C CYS A 82 34.64 -3.75 -32.53
N MET A 83 34.47 -2.56 -33.11
CA MET A 83 33.99 -1.39 -32.39
C MET A 83 32.47 -1.47 -32.24
N SER A 84 31.98 -2.03 -31.13
CA SER A 84 30.55 -2.00 -30.82
C SER A 84 30.21 -0.65 -30.15
N PRO A 85 29.26 0.15 -30.67
CA PRO A 85 28.81 1.35 -29.99
C PRO A 85 28.24 1.00 -28.61
N SER A 86 28.83 1.54 -27.54
CA SER A 86 28.42 1.30 -26.15
C SER A 86 27.01 1.83 -25.82
N ALA A 87 26.44 2.64 -26.70
CA ALA A 87 25.13 3.26 -26.54
C ALA A 87 24.00 2.23 -26.39
N GLU A 88 24.04 1.12 -27.15
CA GLU A 88 22.99 0.09 -27.06
C GLU A 88 22.93 -0.54 -25.68
N LYS A 89 24.09 -0.74 -25.04
CA LYS A 89 24.15 -1.37 -23.72
C LYS A 89 23.58 -0.50 -22.61
N ILE A 90 23.78 0.81 -22.71
CA ILE A 90 23.27 1.77 -21.73
C ILE A 90 21.76 1.97 -21.95
N ALA A 91 21.29 1.99 -23.20
CA ALA A 91 19.89 2.19 -23.52
C ALA A 91 18.97 1.11 -22.93
N TRP A 92 19.29 -0.18 -23.12
CA TRP A 92 18.45 -1.26 -22.57
C TRP A 92 18.45 -1.28 -21.05
N ALA A 93 19.58 -0.96 -20.43
CA ALA A 93 19.68 -0.93 -18.97
C ALA A 93 18.74 0.14 -18.40
N VAL A 94 18.76 1.35 -18.96
CA VAL A 94 17.84 2.44 -18.56
C VAL A 94 16.39 2.03 -18.74
N VAL A 95 16.02 1.44 -19.88
CA VAL A 95 14.64 0.97 -20.13
C VAL A 95 14.20 -0.06 -19.10
N VAL A 96 15.04 -1.04 -18.78
CA VAL A 96 14.74 -2.06 -17.78
C VAL A 96 14.54 -1.43 -16.40
N PHE A 97 15.41 -0.52 -15.97
CA PHE A 97 15.26 0.17 -14.68
C PHE A 97 13.98 1.02 -14.62
N SER A 98 13.64 1.72 -15.71
CA SER A 98 12.40 2.49 -15.81
C SER A 98 11.17 1.58 -15.69
N LEU A 99 11.15 0.44 -16.36
CA LEU A 99 10.03 -0.51 -16.29
C LEU A 99 9.87 -1.12 -14.88
N LEU A 100 10.98 -1.49 -14.24
CA LEU A 100 10.96 -2.02 -12.87
C LEU A 100 10.44 -1.00 -11.87
N SER A 101 10.83 0.28 -11.99
CA SER A 101 10.35 1.32 -11.07
C SER A 101 8.85 1.59 -11.23
N VAL A 102 8.33 1.60 -12.45
CA VAL A 102 6.89 1.75 -12.72
C VAL A 102 6.08 0.58 -12.14
N LEU A 103 6.58 -0.66 -12.28
CA LEU A 103 5.93 -1.84 -11.73
C LEU A 103 5.80 -1.76 -10.19
N VAL A 104 6.86 -1.36 -9.50
CA VAL A 104 6.86 -1.21 -8.04
C VAL A 104 5.85 -0.15 -7.60
N ILE A 105 5.82 1.00 -8.26
CA ILE A 105 4.85 2.08 -7.95
C ILE A 105 3.41 1.58 -8.15
N ALA A 106 3.13 0.87 -9.25
CA ALA A 106 1.80 0.31 -9.51
C ALA A 106 1.35 -0.67 -8.41
N VAL A 107 2.24 -1.57 -7.96
CA VAL A 107 1.95 -2.51 -6.86
C VAL A 107 1.65 -1.78 -5.55
N VAL A 108 2.41 -0.74 -5.21
CA VAL A 108 2.18 0.08 -4.01
C VAL A 108 0.83 0.80 -4.09
N LEU A 109 0.47 1.36 -5.25
CA LEU A 109 -0.81 2.03 -5.42
C LEU A 109 -1.99 1.06 -5.34
N VAL A 110 -1.88 -0.13 -5.95
CA VAL A 110 -2.92 -1.16 -5.90
C VAL A 110 -3.12 -1.68 -4.47
N THR A 111 -2.03 -1.96 -3.75
CA THR A 111 -2.12 -2.42 -2.35
C THR A 111 -2.73 -1.35 -1.45
N CYS A 112 -2.33 -0.09 -1.60
CA CYS A 112 -2.94 1.04 -0.90
C CYS A 112 -4.43 1.20 -1.24
N PHE A 113 -4.83 1.06 -2.51
CA PHE A 113 -6.22 1.15 -2.94
C PHE A 113 -7.07 0.02 -2.35
N ILE A 114 -6.57 -1.23 -2.38
CA ILE A 114 -7.23 -2.38 -1.78
C ILE A 114 -7.36 -2.20 -0.26
N ALA A 115 -6.29 -1.78 0.42
CA ALA A 115 -6.29 -1.53 1.86
C ALA A 115 -7.30 -0.44 2.24
N ARG A 116 -7.31 0.69 1.50
CA ARG A 116 -8.26 1.79 1.70
C ARG A 116 -9.70 1.33 1.49
N ASN A 117 -9.98 0.58 0.43
CA ASN A 117 -11.33 0.09 0.16
C ASN A 117 -11.78 -0.93 1.19
N ARG A 118 -10.88 -1.80 1.67
CA ARG A 118 -11.17 -2.69 2.79
C ARG A 118 -11.51 -1.90 4.05
N HIS A 119 -10.72 -0.89 4.38
CA HIS A 119 -10.97 -0.04 5.55
C HIS A 119 -12.31 0.71 5.44
N LEU A 120 -12.63 1.28 4.28
CA LEU A 120 -13.90 1.96 4.03
C LEU A 120 -15.09 0.99 4.12
N ARG A 121 -14.96 -0.24 3.59
CA ARG A 121 -15.98 -1.29 3.71
C ARG A 121 -16.21 -1.69 5.16
N VAL A 122 -15.14 -1.92 5.93
CA VAL A 122 -15.25 -2.25 7.36
C VAL A 122 -15.95 -1.13 8.13
N ARG A 123 -15.56 0.13 7.92
CA ARG A 123 -16.20 1.28 8.57
C ARG A 123 -17.68 1.43 8.20
N SER A 124 -18.04 1.19 6.94
CA SER A 124 -19.44 1.18 6.48
C SER A 124 -20.24 0.07 7.15
N THR A 125 -19.70 -1.15 7.24
CA THR A 125 -20.39 -2.25 7.94
C THR A 125 -20.58 -1.95 9.43
N GLN A 126 -19.61 -1.32 10.09
CA GLN A 126 -19.72 -0.95 11.49
C GLN A 126 -20.80 0.11 11.72
N HIS A 127 -20.84 1.16 10.88
CA HIS A 127 -21.86 2.21 10.96
C HIS A 127 -23.27 1.66 10.70
N ASN A 128 -23.43 0.78 9.70
CA ASN A 128 -24.71 0.15 9.39
C ASN A 128 -25.18 -0.79 10.51
N ASN A 129 -24.27 -1.52 11.15
CA ASN A 129 -24.58 -2.37 12.31
C ASN A 129 -25.01 -1.53 13.53
N LEU A 130 -24.31 -0.43 13.82
CA LEU A 130 -24.68 0.46 14.92
C LEU A 130 -26.05 1.11 14.69
N LYS A 131 -26.32 1.55 13.45
CA LYS A 131 -27.63 2.08 13.04
C LYS A 131 -28.74 1.04 13.21
N ARG A 132 -28.50 -0.21 12.80
CA ARG A 132 -29.46 -1.32 12.97
C ARG A 132 -29.72 -1.62 14.46
N LYS A 133 -28.67 -1.69 15.29
CA LYS A 133 -28.82 -1.89 16.75
C LYS A 133 -29.62 -0.76 17.39
N SER A 134 -29.33 0.49 17.04
CA SER A 134 -30.07 1.65 17.56
C SER A 134 -31.56 1.60 17.18
N GLN A 135 -31.88 1.18 15.95
CA GLN A 135 -33.28 1.00 15.54
C GLN A 135 -34.00 -0.09 16.33
N LEU A 136 -33.33 -1.23 16.58
CA LEU A 136 -33.92 -2.33 17.35
C LEU A 136 -34.20 -1.92 18.80
N VAL A 137 -33.27 -1.22 19.43
CA VAL A 137 -33.41 -0.74 20.82
C VAL A 137 -34.52 0.31 20.94
N LYS A 138 -34.65 1.21 19.95
CA LYS A 138 -35.72 2.22 19.93
C LYS A 138 -37.12 1.63 19.71
N ALA A 139 -37.22 0.41 19.18
CA ALA A 139 -38.49 -0.29 19.00
C ALA A 139 -39.01 -0.95 20.30
N LEU A 140 -38.22 -0.97 21.37
CA LEU A 140 -38.64 -1.50 22.67
C LEU A 140 -39.74 -0.62 23.29
N PRO A 141 -40.66 -1.22 24.08
CA PRO A 141 -41.75 -0.50 24.72
C PRO A 141 -41.27 0.67 25.58
N THR A 142 -41.97 1.80 25.48
CA THR A 142 -41.73 2.98 26.32
C THR A 142 -42.97 3.31 27.14
N LEU A 143 -42.74 3.74 28.39
CA LEU A 143 -43.76 4.19 29.32
C LEU A 143 -43.42 5.62 29.75
N THR A 144 -44.43 6.49 29.82
CA THR A 144 -44.25 7.80 30.45
C THR A 144 -44.46 7.66 31.95
N TYR A 145 -43.48 8.06 32.75
CA TYR A 145 -43.61 7.99 34.20
C TYR A 145 -44.66 9.00 34.68
N GLY A 146 -45.77 8.49 35.22
CA GLY A 146 -46.74 9.30 35.95
C GLY A 146 -46.23 9.56 37.37
N ALA A 147 -46.54 10.72 37.95
CA ALA A 147 -46.22 11.00 39.34
C ALA A 147 -46.76 9.88 40.27
N PRO A 148 -46.12 9.61 41.43
CA PRO A 148 -46.51 8.50 42.28
C PRO A 148 -47.96 8.69 42.75
N PHE A 149 -48.85 7.80 42.32
CA PHE A 149 -50.14 7.57 42.97
C PHE A 149 -50.03 6.22 43.69
N ASP A 150 -49.97 6.30 45.01
CA ASP A 150 -50.07 5.23 46.02
C ASP A 150 -49.90 3.78 45.52
N GLY A 151 -48.69 3.23 45.76
CA GLY A 151 -48.55 1.83 46.17
C GLY A 151 -48.42 0.74 45.11
N LYS A 152 -47.71 0.96 44.00
CA LYS A 152 -47.33 -0.14 43.08
C LYS A 152 -45.83 -0.21 42.84
N CYS A 153 -45.27 -1.40 43.05
CA CYS A 153 -43.86 -1.79 42.93
C CYS A 153 -43.29 -1.63 41.51
N ALA A 154 -43.09 -0.40 41.03
CA ALA A 154 -42.13 -0.09 39.98
C ALA A 154 -40.87 0.49 40.64
N SER A 155 -39.69 0.27 40.05
CA SER A 155 -38.47 0.93 40.51
C SER A 155 -38.69 2.45 40.44
N GLU A 156 -38.29 3.20 41.48
CA GLU A 156 -38.45 4.67 41.51
C GLU A 156 -37.21 5.41 41.00
N MET A 157 -36.14 4.67 40.66
CA MET A 157 -34.84 5.20 40.29
C MET A 157 -34.25 4.44 39.10
N CYS A 158 -33.61 5.16 38.20
CA CYS A 158 -32.88 4.58 37.07
C CYS A 158 -31.56 3.95 37.54
N ALA A 159 -31.43 2.62 37.46
CA ALA A 159 -30.19 1.95 37.88
C ALA A 159 -28.96 2.20 36.97
N VAL A 160 -29.10 2.99 35.89
CA VAL A 160 -27.98 3.37 35.01
C VAL A 160 -27.38 4.72 35.38
N CYS A 161 -28.20 5.75 35.66
CA CYS A 161 -27.73 7.06 36.09
C CYS A 161 -27.84 7.29 37.60
N LEU A 162 -28.52 6.40 38.34
CA LEU A 162 -28.78 6.50 39.78
C LEU A 162 -29.59 7.74 40.17
N GLU A 163 -30.45 8.23 39.27
CA GLU A 163 -31.36 9.35 39.50
C GLU A 163 -32.82 8.88 39.60
N ASP A 164 -33.59 9.51 40.48
CA ASP A 164 -35.03 9.25 40.66
C ASP A 164 -35.83 9.67 39.41
N TYR A 165 -36.90 8.94 39.12
CA TYR A 165 -37.78 9.26 38.01
C TYR A 165 -38.66 10.48 38.30
N LYS A 166 -38.82 11.35 37.29
CA LYS A 166 -39.67 12.53 37.37
C LYS A 166 -40.89 12.38 36.48
N ALA A 167 -42.00 12.96 36.93
CA ALA A 167 -43.25 12.95 36.18
C ALA A 167 -43.04 13.53 34.78
N GLY A 168 -43.48 12.79 33.75
CA GLY A 168 -43.30 13.15 32.34
C GLY A 168 -42.04 12.60 31.69
N GLU A 169 -41.13 11.96 32.44
CA GLU A 169 -39.96 11.31 31.84
C GLU A 169 -40.35 10.05 31.06
N THR A 170 -39.63 9.81 29.95
CA THR A 170 -39.83 8.61 29.13
C THR A 170 -38.93 7.49 29.63
N LEU A 171 -39.55 6.42 30.11
CA LEU A 171 -38.90 5.19 30.51
C LEU A 171 -39.00 4.17 29.39
N ARG A 172 -38.02 3.27 29.33
CA ARG A 172 -37.99 2.15 28.40
C ARG A 172 -37.97 0.85 29.17
N VAL A 173 -38.91 -0.01 28.83
CA VAL A 173 -39.14 -1.28 29.51
C VAL A 173 -38.53 -2.39 28.67
N LEU A 174 -37.56 -3.09 29.24
CA LEU A 174 -36.96 -4.26 28.60
C LEU A 174 -37.94 -5.45 28.67
N PRO A 175 -37.78 -6.49 27.82
CA PRO A 175 -38.63 -7.69 27.89
C PRO A 175 -38.59 -8.39 29.25
N CYS A 176 -37.50 -8.21 30.01
CA CYS A 176 -37.35 -8.70 31.38
C CYS A 176 -38.09 -7.88 32.45
N HIS A 177 -38.91 -6.91 32.05
CA HIS A 177 -39.72 -6.00 32.87
C HIS A 177 -38.95 -5.01 33.77
N HIS A 178 -37.66 -4.80 33.54
CA HIS A 178 -36.94 -3.68 34.15
C HIS A 178 -37.07 -2.42 33.30
N ASP A 179 -37.36 -1.31 33.96
CA ASP A 179 -37.48 0.02 33.41
C ASP A 179 -36.23 0.88 33.69
N PHE A 180 -35.95 1.81 32.77
CA PHE A 180 -34.83 2.75 32.83
C PHE A 180 -35.21 4.01 32.07
N HIS A 181 -34.52 5.13 32.27
CA HIS A 181 -34.63 6.25 31.33
C HIS A 181 -34.31 5.78 29.91
N ALA A 182 -35.19 6.16 28.98
CA ALA A 182 -35.09 5.84 27.56
C ALA A 182 -33.69 6.15 26.99
N VAL A 183 -33.09 7.28 27.37
CA VAL A 183 -31.76 7.70 26.92
C VAL A 183 -30.65 6.86 27.54
N CYS A 184 -30.75 6.56 28.84
CA CYS A 184 -29.73 5.81 29.57
C CYS A 184 -29.60 4.39 29.05
N VAL A 185 -30.72 3.68 28.91
CA VAL A 185 -30.70 2.28 28.44
C VAL A 185 -30.40 2.18 26.94
N ASP A 186 -30.76 3.18 26.14
CA ASP A 186 -30.38 3.21 24.71
C ASP A 186 -28.87 3.25 24.52
N SER A 187 -28.21 4.15 25.24
CA SER A 187 -26.75 4.28 25.21
C SER A 187 -26.09 2.99 25.68
N TRP A 188 -26.61 2.39 26.75
CA TRP A 188 -26.13 1.11 27.28
C TRP A 188 -26.21 -0.02 26.25
N LEU A 189 -27.39 -0.25 25.66
CA LEU A 189 -27.63 -1.35 24.73
C LEU A 189 -26.96 -1.16 23.36
N THR A 190 -26.72 0.09 22.95
CA THR A 190 -26.03 0.39 21.68
C THR A 190 -24.51 0.40 21.80
N SER A 191 -23.95 0.82 22.94
CA SER A 191 -22.51 0.99 23.12
C SER A 191 -21.82 -0.21 23.77
N TRP A 192 -22.50 -0.91 24.67
CA TRP A 192 -21.91 -2.00 25.45
C TRP A 192 -22.47 -3.36 25.01
N LYS A 193 -23.43 -3.91 25.74
CA LYS A 193 -24.02 -5.23 25.44
C LYS A 193 -25.54 -5.17 25.55
N ALA A 194 -26.20 -6.03 24.79
CA ALA A 194 -27.66 -6.15 24.77
C ALA A 194 -28.20 -6.93 25.99
N PHE A 195 -27.74 -6.62 27.20
CA PHE A 195 -28.19 -7.26 28.45
C PHE A 195 -28.74 -6.22 29.42
N CYS A 196 -29.76 -6.61 30.19
CA CYS A 196 -30.31 -5.79 31.27
C CYS A 196 -29.23 -5.47 32.33
N PRO A 197 -29.04 -4.19 32.71
CA PRO A 197 -28.13 -3.79 33.78
C PRO A 197 -28.39 -4.46 35.13
N VAL A 198 -29.65 -4.82 35.41
CA VAL A 198 -30.08 -5.39 36.70
C VAL A 198 -29.97 -6.91 36.69
N CYS A 199 -30.66 -7.58 35.76
CA CYS A 199 -30.79 -9.05 35.78
C CYS A 199 -29.91 -9.79 34.76
N LYS A 200 -29.14 -9.07 33.93
CA LYS A 200 -28.24 -9.62 32.89
C LYS A 200 -28.94 -10.47 31.80
N ARG A 201 -30.28 -10.52 31.76
CA ARG A 201 -31.04 -11.17 30.68
C ARG A 201 -30.89 -10.40 29.36
N ASP A 202 -30.90 -11.11 28.24
CA ASP A 202 -30.80 -10.51 26.90
C ASP A 202 -32.02 -9.62 26.64
N ALA A 203 -31.77 -8.39 26.18
CA ALA A 203 -32.80 -7.42 25.87
C ALA A 203 -33.58 -7.74 24.58
N ASN A 204 -33.13 -8.73 23.78
CA ASN A 204 -33.76 -9.14 22.53
C ASN A 204 -34.62 -10.41 22.65
N ILE A 205 -34.61 -11.09 23.80
CA ILE A 205 -35.41 -12.30 24.01
C ILE A 205 -36.68 -11.88 24.74
N GLU A 206 -37.84 -12.03 24.08
CA GLU A 206 -39.14 -11.88 24.75
C GLU A 206 -39.16 -12.81 25.96
N ALA A 207 -39.49 -12.25 27.13
CA ALA A 207 -39.61 -13.05 28.33
C ALA A 207 -40.79 -14.01 28.16
N GLY A 208 -40.50 -15.21 27.66
CA GLY A 208 -41.29 -16.37 27.99
C GLY A 208 -41.38 -16.41 29.50
N CYS A 209 -42.60 -16.27 30.02
CA CYS A 209 -42.92 -16.32 31.43
C CYS A 209 -42.35 -17.62 32.01
N HIS A 210 -41.18 -17.56 32.63
CA HIS A 210 -40.82 -18.51 33.67
C HIS A 210 -41.19 -17.80 34.96
N GLN A 211 -42.42 -18.02 35.43
CA GLN A 211 -42.74 -17.82 36.83
C GLN A 211 -41.63 -18.52 37.61
N VAL A 212 -40.79 -17.75 38.29
CA VAL A 212 -40.10 -18.28 39.46
C VAL A 212 -41.18 -18.32 40.52
N CYS A 213 -41.98 -19.40 40.49
CA CYS A 213 -42.74 -19.80 41.65
C CYS A 213 -41.68 -20.16 42.70
N GLU A 214 -41.62 -19.44 43.81
CA GLU A 214 -40.99 -19.94 45.04
C GLU A 214 -41.84 -21.10 45.58
N HIS A 215 -41.83 -22.22 44.87
CA HIS A 215 -42.26 -23.50 45.41
C HIS A 215 -41.04 -24.42 45.35
N THR A 216 -40.33 -24.43 46.47
CA THR A 216 -39.40 -25.46 46.89
C THR A 216 -40.03 -26.83 46.57
N PRO A 217 -39.38 -27.69 45.76
CA PRO A 217 -39.82 -29.07 45.68
C PRO A 217 -39.55 -29.70 47.04
N LEU A 218 -40.32 -30.71 47.43
CA LEU A 218 -40.32 -31.34 48.75
C LEU A 218 -41.23 -30.64 49.77
N LEU A 219 -42.53 -30.78 49.59
CA LEU A 219 -43.48 -31.31 50.58
C LEU A 219 -44.86 -31.36 49.91
N SER A 220 -45.37 -32.56 49.70
CA SER A 220 -46.72 -32.80 49.17
C SER A 220 -47.77 -32.30 50.16
N CYS A 221 -48.58 -31.32 49.77
CA CYS A 221 -49.78 -30.97 50.53
C CYS A 221 -50.97 -31.77 49.99
N SER A 222 -51.53 -32.57 50.90
CA SER A 222 -52.68 -33.44 50.74
C SER A 222 -53.87 -32.74 50.09
N SER A 223 -54.47 -33.42 49.12
CA SER A 223 -55.82 -33.18 48.62
C SER A 223 -56.86 -33.30 49.74
N ARG A 224 -57.82 -32.36 49.81
CA ARG A 224 -59.23 -32.67 50.15
C ARG A 224 -60.18 -31.82 49.30
N PRO A 225 -61.28 -32.41 48.81
CA PRO A 225 -62.14 -31.80 47.80
C PRO A 225 -63.25 -30.97 48.44
N ALA A 226 -63.66 -29.90 47.76
CA ALA A 226 -65.00 -29.35 47.92
C ALA A 226 -65.77 -29.63 46.62
N LEU A 227 -66.83 -30.45 46.72
CA LEU A 227 -67.88 -30.54 45.71
C LEU A 227 -68.94 -29.43 45.98
N PRO A 228 -69.76 -29.06 44.99
CA PRO A 228 -70.45 -27.78 44.93
C PRO A 228 -71.82 -27.75 45.62
N SER A 229 -72.21 -26.52 45.98
CA SER A 229 -73.54 -25.98 46.36
C SER A 229 -74.39 -26.78 47.34
#